data_AF-A0A6I4MTD8-F1
#
_entry.id   AF-A0A6I4MTD8-F1
#
_cell.length_a   1.000
_cell.length_b   1.000
_cell.length_c   1.000
_cell.angle_alpha   90.00
_cell.angle_beta   90.00
_cell.angle_gamma   90.00
#
_symmetry.space_group_name_H-M   'P 1'
#
loop_
_entity.id
_entity.type
_entity.pdbx_description
1 polymer ?
#
loop_
_entity_poly.entity_id
_entity_poly.type
_entity_poly.pdbx_seq_one_letter_code
_entity_poly.pdbx_strand_id
1 'polypeptide(L)'
;MRVVERARRALGPVGTYVPVPFTRWIPIDEQRKAVRRLEAAGRDFGRPLETMRAYLDAMAEPPPMPGPDAAYPRVIGANGPKMLGLAADTADGAFPANQPPEFTAETRRTLGPDELLVVGTAHNADDEPATAAEVRAHLAAGADHVTLFPATGDDFTADVDRLVHLAPALLR
;
A
#
# COMPACT_ATOMS: atom_id res chain seq x y z
N MET A 1 -0.01 -17.40 16.79
CA MET A 1 -0.62 -16.28 16.04
C MET A 1 0.08 -16.22 14.70
N ARG A 2 -0.67 -16.34 13.60
CA ARG A 2 -0.09 -16.25 12.23
C ARG A 2 0.48 -14.84 12.03
N VAL A 3 1.45 -14.69 11.13
CA VAL A 3 2.13 -13.41 10.87
C VAL A 3 1.14 -12.30 10.48
N VAL A 4 0.10 -12.63 9.72
CA VAL A 4 -1.00 -11.71 9.33
C VAL A 4 -1.82 -11.25 10.52
N GLU A 5 -2.20 -12.15 11.44
CA GLU A 5 -2.95 -11.78 12.65
C GLU A 5 -2.15 -10.81 13.52
N ARG A 6 -0.82 -11.04 13.63
CA ARG A 6 0.09 -10.12 14.32
C ARG A 6 0.10 -8.76 13.64
N ALA A 7 0.16 -8.73 12.32
CA ALA A 7 0.18 -7.50 11.53
C ALA A 7 -1.12 -6.71 11.70
N ARG A 8 -2.30 -7.35 11.57
CA ARG A 8 -3.61 -6.72 11.82
C ARG A 8 -3.65 -6.04 13.19
N ARG A 9 -3.21 -6.74 14.24
CA ARG A 9 -3.18 -6.21 15.61
C ARG A 9 -2.20 -5.05 15.76
N ALA A 10 -1.03 -5.13 15.14
CA ALA A 10 0.02 -4.12 15.28
C ALA A 10 -0.31 -2.83 14.49
N LEU A 11 -0.90 -2.97 13.31
CA LEU A 11 -1.25 -1.84 12.43
C LEU A 11 -2.48 -1.09 12.94
N GLY A 12 -3.47 -1.80 13.49
CA GLY A 12 -4.78 -1.22 13.77
C GLY A 12 -5.53 -0.83 12.48
N PRO A 13 -6.69 -0.18 12.59
CA PRO A 13 -7.53 0.10 11.42
C PRO A 13 -7.02 1.27 10.57
N VAL A 14 -6.33 2.24 11.18
CA VAL A 14 -5.92 3.47 10.52
C VAL A 14 -4.50 3.85 10.93
N GLY A 15 -3.70 4.27 9.95
CA GLY A 15 -2.33 4.73 10.13
C GLY A 15 -1.97 5.85 9.17
N THR A 16 -0.74 6.31 9.27
CA THR A 16 -0.21 7.38 8.42
C THR A 16 1.23 7.10 8.04
N TYR A 17 1.61 7.52 6.84
CA TYR A 17 2.96 7.36 6.31
C TYR A 17 3.79 8.62 6.62
N VAL A 18 4.63 8.56 7.66
CA VAL A 18 5.42 9.71 8.16
C VAL A 18 6.85 9.27 8.52
N PRO A 19 7.92 10.02 8.18
CA PRO A 19 8.04 11.07 7.16
C PRO A 19 8.65 10.52 5.86
N VAL A 20 7.90 10.47 4.77
CA VAL A 20 8.52 10.30 3.45
C VAL A 20 7.80 11.23 2.47
N PRO A 21 8.46 12.29 1.99
CA PRO A 21 7.91 13.10 0.94
C PRO A 21 7.95 12.29 -0.36
N PHE A 22 6.79 11.86 -0.85
CA PHE A 22 6.67 11.72 -2.30
C PHE A 22 6.66 13.15 -2.85
N THR A 23 7.72 13.55 -3.53
CA THR A 23 7.86 14.93 -4.09
C THR A 23 6.72 15.32 -5.03
N ARG A 24 5.94 14.33 -5.50
CA ARG A 24 4.60 14.42 -6.09
C ARG A 24 4.17 13.03 -6.54
N TRP A 25 2.86 12.79 -6.64
CA TRP A 25 2.37 11.60 -7.35
C TRP A 25 2.60 11.77 -8.86
N ILE A 26 3.34 10.84 -9.49
CA ILE A 26 3.53 10.86 -10.94
C ILE A 26 2.39 10.06 -11.58
N PRO A 27 1.58 10.64 -12.49
CA PRO A 27 0.53 9.90 -13.18
C PRO A 27 1.07 8.64 -13.86
N ILE A 28 0.30 7.55 -13.85
CA ILE A 28 0.75 6.25 -14.38
C ILE A 28 1.24 6.33 -15.83
N ASP A 29 0.64 7.20 -16.64
CA ASP A 29 1.04 7.38 -18.04
C ASP A 29 2.39 8.10 -18.18
N GLU A 30 2.72 9.02 -17.28
CA GLU A 30 4.05 9.64 -17.22
C GLU A 30 5.11 8.64 -16.75
N GLN A 31 4.77 7.77 -15.78
CA GLN A 31 5.65 6.67 -15.37
C GLN A 31 5.93 5.73 -16.55
N ARG A 32 4.89 5.35 -17.32
CA ARG A 32 5.03 4.50 -18.52
C ARG A 32 5.89 5.15 -19.60
N LYS A 33 5.73 6.45 -19.85
CA LYS A 33 6.58 7.19 -20.78
C LYS A 33 8.04 7.20 -20.33
N ALA A 34 8.30 7.36 -19.03
CA ALA A 34 9.65 7.31 -18.48
C ALA A 34 10.28 5.93 -18.66
N VAL A 35 9.56 4.85 -18.40
CA VAL A 35 10.02 3.47 -18.64
C VAL A 35 10.43 3.29 -20.11
N ARG A 36 9.58 3.69 -21.06
CA ARG A 36 9.91 3.59 -22.50
C ARG A 36 11.17 4.37 -22.89
N ARG A 37 11.40 5.54 -22.28
CA ARG A 37 12.63 6.34 -22.52
C ARG A 37 13.87 5.65 -21.95
N LEU A 38 13.75 5.00 -20.79
CA LEU A 38 14.83 4.22 -20.18
C LEU A 38 15.12 2.95 -21.00
N GLU A 39 14.11 2.28 -21.53
CA GLU A 39 14.25 1.14 -22.46
C GLU A 39 14.97 1.56 -23.74
N ALA A 40 14.59 2.71 -24.32
CA ALA A 40 15.30 3.28 -25.47
C ALA A 40 16.76 3.64 -25.16
N ALA A 41 17.09 3.88 -23.88
CA ALA A 41 18.46 4.10 -23.39
C ALA A 41 19.18 2.79 -23.00
N GLY A 42 18.61 1.62 -23.27
CA GLY A 42 19.22 0.30 -23.07
C GLY A 42 18.93 -0.35 -21.71
N ARG A 43 18.00 0.19 -20.90
CA ARG A 43 17.57 -0.47 -19.66
C ARG A 43 16.52 -1.52 -19.93
N ASP A 44 16.78 -2.76 -19.54
CA ASP A 44 15.77 -3.82 -19.54
C ASP A 44 15.12 -3.94 -18.16
N PHE A 45 13.78 -3.86 -18.13
CA PHE A 45 12.97 -4.03 -16.91
C PHE A 45 12.27 -5.40 -16.84
N GLY A 46 12.34 -6.19 -17.92
CA GLY A 46 11.64 -7.47 -18.04
C GLY A 46 10.12 -7.37 -17.99
N ARG A 47 9.46 -8.52 -17.89
CA ARG A 47 8.00 -8.60 -17.75
C ARG A 47 7.64 -8.38 -16.27
N PRO A 48 6.79 -7.39 -15.92
CA PRO A 48 6.59 -7.00 -14.52
C PRO A 48 6.20 -8.13 -13.55
N LEU A 49 5.34 -9.07 -13.99
CA LEU A 49 4.91 -10.20 -13.16
C LEU A 49 6.02 -11.22 -12.93
N GLU A 50 6.88 -11.43 -13.94
CA GLU A 50 8.02 -12.34 -13.81
C GLU A 50 9.12 -11.73 -12.96
N THR A 51 9.40 -10.44 -13.16
CA THR A 51 10.33 -9.70 -12.31
C THR A 51 9.88 -9.73 -10.84
N MET A 52 8.59 -9.53 -10.57
CA MET A 52 8.06 -9.61 -9.20
C MET A 52 8.12 -11.02 -8.63
N ARG A 53 7.76 -12.05 -9.40
CA ARG A 53 7.83 -13.44 -8.95
C ARG A 53 9.28 -13.83 -8.60
N ALA A 54 10.22 -13.53 -9.49
CA ALA A 54 11.64 -13.78 -9.25
C ALA A 54 12.17 -13.01 -8.03
N TYR A 55 11.68 -11.79 -7.78
CA TYR A 55 12.04 -11.03 -6.59
C TYR A 55 11.52 -11.68 -5.30
N LEU A 56 10.26 -12.14 -5.29
CA LEU A 56 9.68 -12.85 -4.14
C LEU A 56 10.37 -14.19 -3.87
N ASP A 57 10.75 -14.91 -4.93
CA ASP A 57 11.54 -16.14 -4.81
C ASP A 57 12.90 -15.83 -4.16
N ALA A 58 13.59 -14.77 -4.62
CA ALA A 58 14.85 -14.34 -4.02
C ALA A 58 14.71 -13.84 -2.58
N MET A 59 13.57 -13.27 -2.20
CA MET A 59 13.28 -12.89 -0.80
C MET A 59 13.08 -14.08 0.12
N ALA A 60 12.72 -15.25 -0.41
CA ALA A 60 12.57 -16.47 0.38
C ALA A 60 13.92 -17.15 0.69
N GLU A 61 14.99 -16.76 -0.02
CA GLU A 61 16.33 -17.25 0.23
C GLU A 61 16.93 -16.65 1.52
N PRO A 62 17.75 -17.40 2.27
CA PRO A 62 18.42 -16.89 3.45
C PRO A 62 19.24 -15.62 3.14
N PRO A 63 19.14 -14.55 3.95
CA PRO A 63 19.92 -13.35 3.70
C PRO A 63 21.42 -13.62 3.88
N PRO A 64 22.29 -12.94 3.11
CA PRO A 64 23.73 -13.15 3.18
C PRO A 64 24.36 -12.73 4.53
N MET A 65 23.63 -11.94 5.32
CA MET A 65 24.00 -11.55 6.68
C MET A 65 22.89 -11.94 7.65
N PRO A 66 23.21 -12.42 8.87
CA PRO A 66 22.20 -12.72 9.87
C PRO A 66 21.40 -11.45 10.22
N GLY A 67 20.09 -11.51 10.03
CA GLY A 67 19.13 -10.50 10.50
C GLY A 67 18.46 -10.94 11.80
N PRO A 68 17.67 -10.05 12.44
CA PRO A 68 16.80 -10.46 13.54
C PRO A 68 15.86 -11.58 13.08
N ASP A 69 15.71 -12.62 13.90
CA ASP A 69 14.78 -13.72 13.66
C ASP A 69 13.34 -13.25 13.90
N ALA A 70 12.79 -12.56 12.90
CA ALA A 70 11.46 -11.97 12.94
C ALA A 70 10.72 -12.30 11.65
N ALA A 71 9.64 -13.06 11.78
CA ALA A 71 8.68 -13.23 10.69
C ALA A 71 7.91 -11.93 10.45
N TYR A 72 7.78 -11.53 9.19
CA TYR A 72 7.01 -10.38 8.73
C TYR A 72 6.11 -10.78 7.54
N PRO A 73 4.93 -10.17 7.37
CA PRO A 73 4.08 -10.46 6.23
C PRO A 73 4.72 -9.87 4.96
N ARG A 74 4.71 -10.63 3.88
CA ARG A 74 5.05 -10.14 2.54
C ARG A 74 3.79 -9.55 1.92
N VAL A 75 3.83 -8.29 1.51
CA VAL A 75 2.70 -7.59 0.93
C VAL A 75 3.11 -7.00 -0.41
N ILE A 76 2.31 -7.24 -1.45
CA ILE A 76 2.61 -6.73 -2.81
C ILE A 76 1.80 -5.46 -3.08
N GLY A 77 2.48 -4.41 -3.57
CA GLY A 77 1.80 -3.26 -4.17
C GLY A 77 1.04 -3.66 -5.43
N ALA A 78 -0.29 -3.73 -5.37
CA ALA A 78 -1.12 -4.34 -6.40
C ALA A 78 -2.31 -3.46 -6.79
N ASN A 79 -2.13 -2.64 -7.83
CA ASN A 79 -3.16 -1.73 -8.36
C ASN A 79 -3.89 -2.28 -9.61
N GLY A 80 -3.66 -3.54 -9.96
CA GLY A 80 -4.25 -4.14 -11.16
C GLY A 80 -4.44 -5.65 -11.00
N PRO A 81 -5.38 -6.24 -11.75
CA PRO A 81 -5.90 -7.58 -11.48
C PRO A 81 -4.83 -8.67 -11.56
N LYS A 82 -3.85 -8.54 -12.45
CA LYS A 82 -2.77 -9.54 -12.58
C LYS A 82 -1.80 -9.53 -11.39
N MET A 83 -1.46 -8.34 -10.89
CA MET A 83 -0.57 -8.23 -9.73
C MET A 83 -1.30 -8.63 -8.45
N LEU A 84 -2.61 -8.36 -8.39
CA LEU A 84 -3.47 -8.83 -7.32
C LEU A 84 -3.58 -10.37 -7.31
N GLY A 85 -3.74 -11.01 -8.47
CA GLY A 85 -3.69 -12.47 -8.57
C GLY A 85 -2.36 -13.02 -8.05
N LEU A 86 -1.23 -12.40 -8.42
CA LEU A 86 0.08 -12.80 -7.89
C LEU A 86 0.16 -12.63 -6.36
N ALA A 87 -0.39 -11.55 -5.82
CA ALA A 87 -0.44 -11.31 -4.38
C ALA A 87 -1.24 -12.39 -3.65
N ALA A 88 -2.41 -12.74 -4.18
CA ALA A 88 -3.26 -13.81 -3.63
C ALA A 88 -2.57 -15.18 -3.67
N ASP A 89 -1.76 -15.45 -4.70
CA ASP A 89 -1.10 -16.75 -4.88
C ASP A 89 0.17 -16.91 -4.04
N THR A 90 0.90 -15.83 -3.74
CA THR A 90 2.31 -15.94 -3.29
C THR A 90 2.69 -15.08 -2.09
N ALA A 91 1.85 -14.13 -1.70
CA ALA A 91 2.13 -13.17 -0.63
C ALA A 91 1.17 -13.33 0.54
N ASP A 92 1.48 -12.67 1.66
CA ASP A 92 0.65 -12.62 2.86
C ASP A 92 -0.37 -11.46 2.81
N GLY A 93 -0.52 -10.83 1.63
CA GLY A 93 -1.42 -9.69 1.44
C GLY A 93 -1.13 -8.80 0.22
N ALA A 94 -1.98 -7.79 0.05
CA ALA A 94 -1.83 -6.76 -0.98
C ALA A 94 -1.93 -5.33 -0.42
N PHE A 95 -1.28 -4.41 -1.14
CA PHE A 95 -1.27 -2.98 -0.91
C PHE A 95 -1.75 -2.21 -2.15
N PRO A 96 -3.07 -2.10 -2.39
CA PRO A 96 -3.60 -1.17 -3.38
C PRO A 96 -3.47 0.28 -2.88
N ALA A 97 -3.12 1.19 -3.78
CA ALA A 97 -2.91 2.61 -3.49
C ALA A 97 -3.76 3.49 -4.41
N ASN A 98 -4.44 4.47 -3.81
CA ASN A 98 -5.28 5.47 -4.48
C ASN A 98 -6.29 4.83 -5.45
N GLN A 99 -6.89 3.71 -5.02
CA GLN A 99 -7.99 3.05 -5.71
C GLN A 99 -9.29 3.31 -4.94
N PRO A 100 -10.45 3.32 -5.59
CA PRO A 100 -11.71 3.58 -4.89
C PRO A 100 -12.14 2.40 -4.00
N PRO A 101 -13.08 2.59 -3.04
CA PRO A 101 -13.54 1.52 -2.15
C PRO A 101 -14.08 0.28 -2.87
N GLU A 102 -14.67 0.43 -4.05
CA GLU A 102 -15.15 -0.71 -4.86
C GLU A 102 -14.00 -1.65 -5.24
N PHE A 103 -12.82 -1.09 -5.55
CA PHE A 103 -11.61 -1.87 -5.82
C PHE A 103 -11.11 -2.58 -4.55
N THR A 104 -11.31 -1.97 -3.37
CA THR A 104 -10.97 -2.62 -2.09
C THR A 104 -11.84 -3.86 -1.85
N ALA A 105 -13.15 -3.76 -2.12
CA ALA A 105 -14.06 -4.89 -2.02
C ALA A 105 -13.72 -6.01 -3.02
N GLU A 106 -13.33 -5.67 -4.25
CA GLU A 106 -12.82 -6.63 -5.24
C GLU A 106 -11.51 -7.29 -4.78
N THR A 107 -10.60 -6.50 -4.22
CA THR A 107 -9.32 -6.96 -3.68
C THR A 107 -9.56 -7.97 -2.56
N ARG A 108 -10.44 -7.65 -1.60
CA ARG A 108 -10.81 -8.58 -0.52
C ARG A 108 -11.40 -9.89 -1.06
N ARG A 109 -12.27 -9.83 -2.08
CA ARG A 109 -12.82 -11.04 -2.71
C ARG A 109 -11.74 -11.91 -3.35
N THR A 110 -10.74 -11.29 -3.97
CA THR A 110 -9.64 -12.02 -4.63
C THR A 110 -8.66 -12.63 -3.62
N LEU A 111 -8.30 -11.88 -2.57
CA LEU A 111 -7.39 -12.34 -1.53
C LEU A 111 -8.01 -13.37 -0.58
N GLY A 112 -9.33 -13.34 -0.41
CA GLY A 112 -10.01 -14.08 0.66
C GLY A 112 -9.89 -13.39 2.02
N PRO A 113 -10.51 -13.96 3.07
CA PRO A 113 -10.60 -13.32 4.38
C PRO A 113 -9.30 -13.41 5.20
N ASP A 114 -8.42 -14.35 4.86
CA ASP A 114 -7.28 -14.69 5.72
C ASP A 114 -6.08 -13.78 5.47
N GLU A 115 -5.90 -13.28 4.24
CA GLU A 115 -4.76 -12.44 3.85
C GLU A 115 -4.89 -10.98 4.26
N LEU A 116 -3.75 -10.29 4.39
CA LEU A 116 -3.71 -8.89 4.80
C LEU A 116 -4.11 -7.97 3.63
N LEU A 117 -5.06 -7.06 3.86
CA LEU A 117 -5.41 -5.99 2.92
C LEU A 117 -5.10 -4.63 3.54
N VAL A 118 -4.05 -3.99 3.05
CA VAL A 118 -3.66 -2.65 3.48
C VAL A 118 -3.94 -1.67 2.34
N VAL A 119 -4.77 -0.66 2.57
CA VAL A 119 -5.11 0.33 1.55
C VAL A 119 -4.35 1.62 1.81
N GLY A 120 -3.68 2.15 0.80
CA GLY A 120 -3.14 3.50 0.82
C GLY A 120 -4.07 4.49 0.13
N THR A 121 -4.41 5.60 0.77
CA THR A 121 -5.12 6.70 0.11
C THR A 121 -4.51 8.06 0.46
N ALA A 122 -4.56 9.01 -0.47
CA ALA A 122 -4.16 10.37 -0.22
C ALA A 122 -5.19 11.06 0.68
N HIS A 123 -4.74 11.76 1.73
CA HIS A 123 -5.64 12.61 2.48
C HIS A 123 -5.89 13.92 1.73
N ASN A 124 -7.14 14.41 1.73
CA ASN A 124 -7.44 15.75 1.27
C ASN A 124 -7.31 16.72 2.46
N ALA A 125 -6.26 17.54 2.46
CA ALA A 125 -5.98 18.47 3.55
C ALA A 125 -7.09 19.52 3.75
N ASP A 126 -7.87 19.81 2.71
CA ASP A 126 -8.92 20.83 2.74
C ASP A 126 -10.32 20.25 3.00
N ASP A 127 -10.46 18.92 3.14
CA ASP A 127 -11.75 18.25 3.35
C ASP A 127 -11.61 17.03 4.29
N GLU A 128 -11.57 17.32 5.59
CA GLU A 128 -11.54 16.31 6.66
C GLU A 128 -12.77 15.38 6.62
N PRO A 129 -14.03 15.87 6.48
CA PRO A 129 -15.20 14.99 6.40
C PRO A 129 -15.13 13.99 5.24
N ALA A 130 -14.68 14.44 4.05
CA ALA A 130 -14.51 13.56 2.90
C ALA A 130 -13.42 12.51 3.16
N THR A 131 -12.26 12.91 3.68
CA THR A 131 -11.17 11.99 4.03
C THR A 131 -11.65 10.92 5.02
N ALA A 132 -12.38 11.32 6.07
CA ALA A 132 -12.91 10.40 7.05
C ALA A 132 -13.98 9.46 6.48
N ALA A 133 -14.81 9.94 5.54
CA ALA A 133 -15.78 9.12 4.84
C ALA A 133 -15.11 8.07 3.94
N GLU A 134 -14.06 8.46 3.22
CA GLU A 134 -13.28 7.56 2.36
C GLU A 134 -12.60 6.46 3.17
N VAL A 135 -11.93 6.80 4.28
CA VAL A 135 -11.31 5.82 5.19
C VAL A 135 -12.35 4.81 5.69
N ARG A 136 -13.51 5.28 6.16
CA ARG A 136 -14.60 4.40 6.61
C ARG A 136 -15.12 3.50 5.50
N ALA A 137 -15.21 4.01 4.26
CA ALA A 137 -15.65 3.23 3.11
C ALA A 137 -14.67 2.10 2.79
N HIS A 138 -13.36 2.34 2.85
CA HIS A 138 -12.34 1.31 2.68
C HIS A 138 -12.38 0.23 3.77
N LEU A 139 -12.53 0.64 5.03
CA LEU A 139 -12.69 -0.29 6.15
C LEU A 139 -13.93 -1.17 5.98
N ALA A 140 -15.07 -0.55 5.63
CA ALA A 140 -16.32 -1.28 5.37
C ALA A 140 -16.21 -2.22 4.15
N ALA A 141 -15.39 -1.87 3.16
CA ALA A 141 -15.10 -2.71 1.99
C ALA A 141 -14.16 -3.89 2.30
N GLY A 142 -13.61 -3.98 3.52
CA GLY A 142 -12.82 -5.11 3.99
C GLY A 142 -11.31 -4.87 4.06
N ALA A 143 -10.85 -3.61 4.04
CA ALA A 143 -9.47 -3.28 4.41
C ALA A 143 -9.21 -3.63 5.87
N ASP A 144 -8.06 -4.25 6.14
CA ASP A 144 -7.58 -4.47 7.51
C ASP A 144 -6.94 -3.21 8.10
N HIS A 145 -6.32 -2.41 7.22
CA HIS A 145 -5.66 -1.16 7.57
C HIS A 145 -5.81 -0.16 6.44
N VAL A 146 -6.08 1.11 6.78
CA VAL A 146 -6.03 2.23 5.84
C VAL A 146 -4.92 3.18 6.27
N THR A 147 -3.89 3.32 5.42
CA THR A 147 -2.81 4.29 5.63
C THR A 147 -3.05 5.55 4.81
N LEU A 148 -2.92 6.70 5.45
CA LEU A 148 -3.00 7.99 4.80
C LEU A 148 -1.62 8.40 4.26
N PHE A 149 -1.58 8.79 2.98
CA PHE A 149 -0.41 9.43 2.38
C PHE A 149 -0.47 10.95 2.59
N PRO A 150 0.68 11.61 2.83
CA PRO A 150 0.73 13.06 2.93
C PRO A 150 0.32 13.73 1.60
N ALA A 151 -0.45 14.83 1.69
CA ALA A 151 -0.98 15.53 0.52
C ALA A 151 0.09 16.31 -0.24
N THR A 152 1.02 16.95 0.49
CA THR A 152 2.00 17.86 -0.10
C THR A 152 3.45 17.50 0.22
N GLY A 153 3.74 16.83 1.35
CA GLY A 153 5.12 16.41 1.68
C GLY A 153 6.14 17.54 1.87
N ASP A 154 5.72 18.80 1.71
CA ASP A 154 6.59 19.98 1.72
C ASP A 154 6.79 20.55 3.13
N ASP A 155 5.86 20.30 4.07
CA ASP A 155 5.95 20.73 5.47
C ASP A 155 5.48 19.61 6.42
N PHE A 156 6.46 18.97 7.05
CA PHE A 156 6.24 17.90 8.02
C PHE A 156 5.39 18.34 9.22
N THR A 157 5.61 19.55 9.75
CA THR A 157 4.89 20.00 10.96
C THR A 157 3.44 20.27 10.62
N ALA A 158 3.18 20.93 9.48
CA ALA A 158 1.81 21.14 9.00
C ALA A 158 1.09 19.81 8.70
N ASP A 159 1.79 18.81 8.12
CA ASP A 159 1.22 17.48 7.91
C ASP A 159 0.86 16.78 9.22
N VAL A 160 1.71 16.89 10.25
CA VAL A 160 1.39 16.36 11.60
C VAL A 160 0.20 17.09 12.22
N ASP A 161 0.13 18.42 12.13
CA ASP A 161 -0.98 19.20 12.67
C ASP A 161 -2.32 18.84 12.00
N ARG A 162 -2.32 18.61 10.69
CA ARG A 162 -3.49 18.10 9.95
C ARG A 162 -3.93 16.73 10.44
N LEU A 163 -2.98 15.81 10.65
CA LEU A 163 -3.28 14.48 11.18
C LEU A 163 -3.87 14.54 12.60
N VAL A 164 -3.34 15.44 13.45
CA VAL A 164 -3.90 15.69 14.79
C VAL A 164 -5.33 16.23 14.71
N HIS A 165 -5.61 17.12 13.75
CA HIS A 165 -6.96 17.64 13.53
C HIS A 165 -7.95 16.57 13.04
N LEU A 166 -7.51 15.69 12.14
CA LEU A 166 -8.31 14.61 11.54
C LEU A 166 -8.52 13.42 12.49
N ALA A 167 -7.61 13.16 13.43
CA ALA A 167 -7.65 11.99 14.30
C ALA A 167 -9.00 11.76 15.02
N PRO A 168 -9.68 12.78 15.58
CA PRO A 168 -10.98 12.61 16.23
C PRO A 168 -12.09 12.11 15.29
N ALA A 169 -11.96 12.25 13.96
CA ALA A 169 -12.93 11.73 12.99
C ALA A 169 -12.63 10.29 12.55
N LEU A 170 -11.41 9.81 12.76
CA LEU A 170 -10.94 8.49 12.34
C LEU A 170 -10.88 7.46 13.49
N LEU A 171 -10.68 7.92 14.72
CA LEU A 171 -10.48 7.05 15.89
C LEU A 171 -11.78 6.81 16.71
N ARG A 172 -12.95 7.03 16.11
CA ARG A 172 -14.26 6.81 16.77
C ARG A 172 -14.75 5.37 16.64
#